data_AF-A0AAU8CN52-F1
#
_entry.id   AF-A0AAU8CN52-F1
#
_cell.length_a   1.000
_cell.length_b   1.000
_cell.length_c   1.000
_cell.angle_alpha   90.00
_cell.angle_beta   90.00
_cell.angle_gamma   90.00
#
_symmetry.space_group_name_H-M   'P 1'
#
loop_
_entity.id
_entity.type
_entity.pdbx_description
1 polymer ?
#
loop_
_entity_poly.entity_id
_entity_poly.type
_entity_poly.pdbx_seq_one_letter_code
_entity_poly.pdbx_strand_id
1 'polypeptide(L)'
;MAVSAILLDVAGWTQLTQALELGQANGHIVGNIIRHLRELGAETVLVEDEYLDRDFTEAFAAYYSRLFKRHTKLCKRAHFFKRDLTDIVNLASPSEMAARLEGCQADYLGFLVLRPIHEAPLAQATLLTPLPPAGHESHALVKGKYEAHVLGAELSVRALPMTQQDQRIGACAQATIWSAGRHFHARHKGPWISTVGITEAAMMQEFASVSSTIPNGSEFLSLNGMVSALRTCGRKPLMYMGSMNSNPPVWQGIRPADVINRYVDSGIPVIVGLGNLGADVGHAVIASGQVFSHQQPVVANLPNQPTRASFCSAFYVNDDQQGPNLRMPVRAGDVIGETTYSVDTNVQFLIIPLPDKVFLPAEKAELFAWDLLSTYSASWPGMKQNYAANLGASEALGDEFVAELGNNAVVARTYLTYGWKYKHRLLRNRLTDATHALARSTELPRFVWVTEFGTLTSFGAPLMFDRRIFAHCVVDATAKNMGEDSRLFFHAPGLAIRRSHDPADPNGPYKQAVHVIADDQSYYPKLRGNIDFAGY
;
A
#
# COMPACT_ATOMS: atom_id res chain seq x y z
N MET A 1 33.50 -17.86 -4.65
CA MET A 1 32.56 -16.74 -4.88
C MET A 1 33.20 -15.50 -4.28
N ALA A 2 33.43 -14.46 -5.09
CA ALA A 2 33.97 -13.20 -4.60
C ALA A 2 32.82 -12.41 -3.96
N VAL A 3 32.66 -12.56 -2.64
CA VAL A 3 31.88 -11.62 -1.84
C VAL A 3 32.87 -10.66 -1.21
N SER A 4 32.71 -9.37 -1.47
CA SER A 4 33.50 -8.33 -0.82
C SER A 4 32.67 -7.62 0.24
N ALA A 5 33.32 -7.16 1.31
CA ALA A 5 32.70 -6.35 2.34
C ALA A 5 33.28 -4.94 2.28
N ILE A 6 32.42 -3.93 2.34
CA ILE A 6 32.81 -2.52 2.35
C ILE A 6 32.18 -1.88 3.58
N LEU A 7 33.03 -1.37 4.48
CA LEU A 7 32.61 -0.52 5.58
C LEU A 7 32.23 0.86 5.00
N LEU A 8 31.03 1.35 5.32
CA LEU A 8 30.48 2.60 4.79
C LEU A 8 30.96 3.81 5.61
N ASP A 9 32.28 3.97 5.69
CA ASP A 9 32.94 5.21 6.08
C ASP A 9 32.95 6.21 4.90
N VAL A 10 33.67 7.32 5.00
CA VAL A 10 33.76 8.31 3.92
C VAL A 10 34.21 7.69 2.60
N ALA A 11 35.24 6.83 2.61
CA ALA A 11 35.77 6.19 1.42
C ALA A 11 34.84 5.09 0.89
N GLY A 12 34.23 4.30 1.78
CA GLY A 12 33.27 3.27 1.43
C GLY A 12 32.00 3.82 0.79
N TRP A 13 31.49 4.96 1.28
CA TRP A 13 30.39 5.66 0.62
C TRP A 13 30.77 6.16 -0.77
N THR A 14 31.98 6.72 -0.94
CA THR A 14 32.46 7.13 -2.27
C THR A 14 32.55 5.94 -3.22
N GLN A 15 33.09 4.81 -2.75
CA GLN A 15 33.19 3.58 -3.54
C GLN A 15 31.82 3.03 -3.94
N LEU A 16 30.86 2.99 -3.01
CA LEU A 16 29.49 2.56 -3.29
C LEU A 16 28.81 3.47 -4.30
N THR A 17 28.90 4.79 -4.14
CA THR A 17 28.31 5.76 -5.06
C THR A 17 28.86 5.57 -6.47
N GLN A 18 30.19 5.50 -6.62
CA GLN A 18 30.83 5.25 -7.92
C GLN A 18 30.38 3.94 -8.55
N ALA A 19 30.23 2.87 -7.76
CA ALA A 19 29.75 1.59 -8.24
C ALA A 19 28.29 1.64 -8.73
N LEU A 20 27.43 2.45 -8.09
CA LEU A 20 26.04 2.64 -8.50
C LEU A 20 25.88 3.61 -9.68
N GLU A 21 26.79 4.58 -9.83
CA GLU A 21 26.85 5.52 -10.96
C GLU A 21 27.42 4.86 -12.23
N LEU A 22 28.20 3.78 -12.09
CA LEU A 22 28.83 3.12 -13.22
C LEU A 22 27.79 2.63 -14.23
N GLY A 23 27.77 3.26 -15.41
CA GLY A 23 26.83 2.94 -16.47
C GLY A 23 25.41 3.44 -16.21
N GLN A 24 25.16 4.26 -15.20
CA GLN A 24 23.86 4.87 -14.93
C GLN A 24 23.65 6.13 -15.78
N ALA A 25 22.51 6.26 -16.46
CA ALA A 25 22.18 7.49 -17.20
C ALA A 25 21.45 8.52 -16.32
N ASN A 26 20.75 8.07 -15.29
CA ASN A 26 19.97 8.92 -14.41
C ASN A 26 20.61 9.01 -13.03
N GLY A 27 21.28 10.13 -12.72
CA GLY A 27 21.93 10.34 -11.43
C GLY A 27 20.97 10.47 -10.23
N HIS A 28 19.71 10.84 -10.47
CA HIS A 28 18.74 11.07 -9.38
C HIS A 28 18.45 9.80 -8.58
N ILE A 29 18.32 8.65 -9.27
CA ILE A 29 18.05 7.37 -8.62
C ILE A 29 19.16 6.96 -7.65
N VAL A 30 20.42 7.20 -8.02
CA VAL A 30 21.58 6.88 -7.18
C VAL A 30 21.61 7.81 -5.97
N GLY A 31 21.45 9.11 -6.19
CA GLY A 31 21.43 10.10 -5.11
C GLY A 31 20.36 9.78 -4.05
N ASN A 32 19.14 9.43 -4.49
CA ASN A 32 18.06 9.05 -3.59
C ASN A 32 18.30 7.72 -2.87
N ILE A 33 18.86 6.71 -3.54
CA ILE A 33 19.23 5.43 -2.89
C ILE A 33 20.30 5.66 -1.83
N ILE A 34 21.35 6.43 -2.12
CA ILE A 34 22.41 6.75 -1.15
C ILE A 34 21.83 7.50 0.05
N ARG A 35 20.98 8.50 -0.19
CA ARG A 35 20.27 9.24 0.86
C ARG A 35 19.45 8.31 1.75
N HIS A 36 18.63 7.42 1.17
CA HIS A 36 17.84 6.45 1.93
C HIS A 36 18.69 5.48 2.75
N LEU A 37 19.78 4.95 2.19
CA LEU A 37 20.69 4.07 2.92
C LEU A 37 21.34 4.78 4.12
N ARG A 38 21.68 6.07 3.98
CA ARG A 38 22.16 6.90 5.10
C ARG A 38 21.10 7.11 6.17
N GLU A 39 19.86 7.43 5.78
CA GLU A 39 18.73 7.59 6.71
C GLU A 39 18.40 6.29 7.46
N LEU A 40 18.59 5.13 6.83
CA LEU A 40 18.45 3.82 7.45
C LEU A 40 19.63 3.46 8.38
N GLY A 41 20.72 4.22 8.33
CA GLY A 41 21.93 3.99 9.12
C GLY A 41 22.79 2.84 8.60
N ALA A 42 22.87 2.64 7.28
CA ALA A 42 23.73 1.59 6.71
C ALA A 42 25.21 1.81 7.10
N GLU A 43 25.83 0.76 7.63
CA GLU A 43 27.23 0.75 8.09
C GLU A 43 28.10 -0.19 7.25
N THR A 44 27.55 -1.31 6.75
CA THR A 44 28.30 -2.24 5.89
C THR A 44 27.48 -2.63 4.66
N VAL A 45 28.15 -2.81 3.53
CA VAL A 45 27.61 -3.49 2.35
C VAL A 45 28.42 -4.73 1.99
N LEU A 46 27.74 -5.87 1.80
CA LEU A 46 28.33 -7.08 1.21
C LEU A 46 27.97 -7.14 -0.26
N VAL A 47 28.95 -7.27 -1.14
CA VAL A 47 28.76 -7.28 -2.60
C VAL A 47 29.13 -8.64 -3.16
N GLU A 48 28.14 -9.33 -3.73
CA GLU A 48 28.33 -10.51 -4.56
C GLU A 48 28.60 -10.07 -6.01
N ASP A 49 29.78 -10.38 -6.54
CA ASP A 49 30.17 -9.96 -7.89
C ASP A 49 29.58 -10.81 -9.03
N GLU A 50 29.13 -12.04 -8.73
CA GLU A 50 28.61 -13.00 -9.72
C GLU A 50 27.26 -13.57 -9.28
N TYR A 51 26.21 -12.77 -9.40
CA TYR A 51 24.84 -13.14 -9.04
C TYR A 51 24.00 -13.43 -10.30
N LEU A 52 23.27 -14.55 -10.29
CA LEU A 52 22.28 -14.87 -11.32
C LEU A 52 20.91 -14.39 -10.89
N ASP A 53 20.54 -13.20 -11.37
CA ASP A 53 19.21 -12.66 -11.11
C ASP A 53 18.16 -13.31 -12.02
N ARG A 54 17.04 -13.73 -11.43
CA ARG A 54 15.97 -14.43 -12.16
C ARG A 54 15.30 -13.52 -13.20
N ASP A 55 15.01 -12.27 -12.83
CA ASP A 55 14.38 -11.29 -13.71
C ASP A 55 15.29 -10.92 -14.88
N PHE A 56 16.55 -10.58 -14.58
CA PHE A 56 17.51 -10.23 -15.61
C PHE A 56 17.88 -11.41 -16.50
N THR A 57 17.90 -12.64 -15.98
CA THR A 57 18.14 -13.84 -16.81
C THR A 57 17.07 -13.99 -17.90
N GLU A 58 15.82 -13.72 -17.59
CA GLU A 58 14.72 -13.79 -18.55
C GLU A 58 14.80 -12.65 -19.58
N ALA A 59 15.03 -11.43 -19.13
CA ALA A 59 15.35 -10.27 -19.97
C ALA A 59 16.54 -10.54 -20.92
N PHE A 60 17.59 -11.16 -20.39
CA PHE A 60 18.79 -11.51 -21.14
C PHE A 60 18.47 -12.50 -22.25
N ALA A 61 17.75 -13.58 -21.95
CA ALA A 61 17.37 -14.58 -22.95
C ALA A 61 16.38 -14.03 -23.99
N ALA A 62 15.49 -13.12 -23.59
CA ALA A 62 14.49 -12.52 -24.47
C ALA A 62 15.08 -11.48 -25.44
N TYR A 63 16.17 -10.80 -25.08
CA TYR A 63 16.70 -9.70 -25.89
C TYR A 63 18.23 -9.73 -25.99
N TYR A 64 18.93 -9.58 -24.86
CA TYR A 64 20.38 -9.31 -24.86
C TYR A 64 21.25 -10.44 -25.42
N SER A 65 20.82 -11.70 -25.35
CA SER A 65 21.55 -12.84 -25.89
C SER A 65 21.62 -12.87 -27.42
N ARG A 66 20.84 -12.03 -28.10
CA ARG A 66 20.71 -11.98 -29.57
C ARG A 66 21.41 -10.76 -30.18
N LEU A 67 21.97 -9.88 -29.36
CA LEU A 67 22.64 -8.67 -29.82
C LEU A 67 24.06 -8.95 -30.30
N PHE A 68 24.53 -8.12 -31.24
CA PHE A 68 25.94 -8.11 -31.63
C PHE A 68 26.85 -7.66 -30.47
N LYS A 69 26.44 -6.63 -29.71
CA LYS A 69 27.14 -6.22 -28.49
C LYS A 69 27.03 -7.34 -27.47
N ARG A 70 28.18 -7.81 -26.98
CA ARG A 70 28.22 -8.84 -25.94
C ARG A 70 27.80 -8.24 -24.61
N HIS A 71 26.81 -8.85 -23.98
CA HIS A 71 26.41 -8.61 -22.60
C HIS A 71 26.67 -9.86 -21.77
N THR A 72 27.05 -9.69 -20.51
CA THR A 72 27.05 -10.80 -19.54
C THR A 72 25.68 -10.94 -18.90
N LYS A 73 25.33 -12.15 -18.48
CA LYS A 73 24.11 -12.43 -17.69
C LYS A 73 24.33 -12.26 -16.19
N LEU A 74 25.58 -12.07 -15.75
CA LEU A 74 25.96 -11.97 -14.34
C LEU A 74 25.67 -10.56 -13.83
N CYS A 75 24.82 -10.48 -12.82
CA CYS A 75 24.54 -9.28 -12.04
C CYS A 75 25.48 -9.18 -10.84
N LYS A 76 25.51 -8.02 -10.21
CA LYS A 76 26.01 -7.87 -8.84
C LYS A 76 24.84 -7.77 -7.88
N ARG A 77 25.01 -8.25 -6.64
CA ARG A 77 24.01 -8.05 -5.57
C ARG A 77 24.67 -7.46 -4.34
N ALA A 78 24.14 -6.34 -3.87
CA ALA A 78 24.66 -5.60 -2.73
C ALA A 78 23.69 -5.70 -1.56
N HIS A 79 24.15 -6.20 -0.41
CA HIS A 79 23.39 -6.43 0.81
C HIS A 79 23.77 -5.41 1.88
N PHE A 80 22.81 -4.70 2.45
CA PHE A 80 23.06 -3.58 3.36
C PHE A 80 22.70 -3.93 4.81
N PHE A 81 23.57 -3.53 5.73
CA PHE A 81 23.42 -3.79 7.16
C PHE A 81 23.62 -2.52 7.98
N LYS A 82 22.83 -2.36 9.04
CA LYS A 82 22.95 -1.31 10.06
C LYS A 82 23.98 -1.66 11.15
N ARG A 83 25.02 -2.39 10.77
CA ARG A 83 26.06 -2.90 11.66
C ARG A 83 27.36 -3.05 10.88
N ASP A 84 28.47 -2.71 11.51
CA ASP A 84 29.82 -3.12 11.10
C ASP A 84 29.95 -4.66 11.15
N LEU A 85 30.17 -5.28 9.98
CA LEU A 85 30.34 -6.74 9.86
C LEU A 85 31.81 -7.18 9.79
N THR A 86 32.79 -6.29 10.03
CA THR A 86 34.22 -6.59 9.92
C THR A 86 34.64 -7.75 10.82
N ASP A 87 34.04 -7.88 12.00
CA ASP A 87 34.26 -9.00 12.94
C ASP A 87 33.71 -10.33 12.43
N ILE A 88 32.69 -10.30 11.56
CA ILE A 88 32.00 -11.48 11.04
C ILE A 88 32.66 -11.97 9.74
N VAL A 89 32.92 -11.07 8.79
CA VAL A 89 33.43 -11.44 7.46
C VAL A 89 34.89 -11.94 7.48
N ASN A 90 35.62 -11.66 8.56
CA ASN A 90 37.00 -12.11 8.77
C ASN A 90 37.10 -13.42 9.57
N LEU A 91 35.98 -14.04 9.95
CA LEU A 91 35.99 -15.32 10.66
C LEU A 91 36.58 -16.43 9.78
N ALA A 92 37.49 -17.21 10.36
CA ALA A 92 38.11 -18.35 9.67
C ALA A 92 37.16 -19.51 9.43
N SER A 93 36.14 -19.69 10.29
CA SER A 93 35.15 -20.76 10.20
C SER A 93 33.95 -20.33 9.36
N PRO A 94 33.71 -20.94 8.18
CA PRO A 94 32.57 -20.59 7.35
C PRO A 94 31.21 -20.85 8.02
N SER A 95 31.12 -21.89 8.87
CA SER A 95 29.89 -22.20 9.60
C SER A 95 29.59 -21.17 10.68
N GLU A 96 30.61 -20.68 11.39
CA GLU A 96 30.43 -19.62 12.38
C GLU A 96 30.07 -18.30 11.69
N MET A 97 30.72 -17.97 10.58
CA MET A 97 30.41 -16.78 9.78
C MET A 97 28.94 -16.77 9.35
N ALA A 98 28.45 -17.87 8.77
CA ALA A 98 27.06 -17.99 8.33
C ALA A 98 26.08 -17.80 9.50
N ALA A 99 26.29 -18.47 10.63
CA ALA A 99 25.43 -18.37 11.80
C ALA A 99 25.43 -16.97 12.42
N ARG A 100 26.59 -16.31 12.50
CA ARG A 100 26.71 -14.93 13.02
C ARG A 100 26.03 -13.92 12.10
N LEU A 101 26.23 -14.06 10.79
CA LEU A 101 25.63 -13.19 9.79
C LEU A 101 24.09 -13.33 9.77
N GLU A 102 23.59 -14.56 9.88
CA GLU A 102 22.15 -14.81 10.05
C GLU A 102 21.60 -14.19 11.34
N GLY A 103 22.40 -14.22 12.42
CA GLY A 103 22.12 -13.51 13.67
C GLY A 103 21.96 -11.98 13.52
N CYS A 104 22.47 -11.38 12.44
CA CYS A 104 22.31 -9.96 12.12
C CYS A 104 21.01 -9.63 11.37
N GLN A 105 20.02 -10.54 11.34
CA GLN A 105 18.72 -10.31 10.69
C GLN A 105 18.02 -9.01 11.14
N ALA A 106 18.17 -8.58 12.40
CA ALA A 106 17.58 -7.33 12.87
C ALA A 106 18.22 -6.08 12.24
N ASP A 107 19.48 -6.18 11.82
CA ASP A 107 20.26 -5.10 11.22
C ASP A 107 20.18 -5.11 9.68
N TYR A 108 19.58 -6.13 9.07
CA TYR A 108 19.50 -6.26 7.62
C TYR A 108 18.50 -5.26 7.00
N LEU A 109 19.03 -4.34 6.19
CA LEU A 109 18.28 -3.24 5.58
C LEU A 109 17.68 -3.60 4.22
N GLY A 110 18.14 -4.68 3.61
CA GLY A 110 17.72 -5.15 2.30
C GLY A 110 18.87 -5.22 1.30
N PHE A 111 18.53 -5.21 0.01
CA PHE A 111 19.51 -5.41 -1.06
C PHE A 111 19.18 -4.66 -2.35
N LEU A 112 20.22 -4.45 -3.15
CA LEU A 112 20.15 -3.97 -4.53
C LEU A 112 20.69 -5.07 -5.46
N VAL A 113 20.09 -5.21 -6.64
CA VAL A 113 20.62 -6.03 -7.74
C VAL A 113 20.97 -5.10 -8.89
N LEU A 114 22.22 -5.19 -9.35
CA LEU A 114 22.77 -4.40 -10.44
C LEU A 114 22.97 -5.29 -11.66
N ARG A 115 22.23 -5.01 -12.74
CA ARG A 115 22.40 -5.68 -14.03
C ARG A 115 23.49 -4.98 -14.85
N PRO A 116 24.26 -5.71 -15.68
CA PRO A 116 25.34 -5.19 -16.51
C PRO A 116 24.82 -4.48 -17.78
N ILE A 117 23.86 -3.56 -17.61
CA ILE A 117 23.21 -2.81 -18.68
C ILE A 117 23.51 -1.32 -18.48
N HIS A 118 24.09 -0.69 -19.50
CA HIS A 118 24.28 0.76 -19.53
C HIS A 118 22.92 1.47 -19.58
N GLU A 119 22.87 2.68 -19.03
CA GLU A 119 21.72 3.57 -18.87
C GLU A 119 20.75 3.17 -17.76
N ALA A 120 20.54 1.87 -17.52
CA ALA A 120 19.60 1.37 -16.50
C ALA A 120 20.14 0.20 -15.64
N PRO A 121 21.26 0.37 -14.91
CA PRO A 121 21.91 -0.72 -14.18
C PRO A 121 21.11 -1.26 -12.99
N LEU A 122 20.13 -0.54 -12.44
CA LEU A 122 19.39 -1.00 -11.27
C LEU A 122 18.29 -2.00 -11.66
N ALA A 123 18.56 -3.31 -11.54
CA ALA A 123 17.58 -4.34 -11.82
C ALA A 123 16.51 -4.42 -10.73
N GLN A 124 16.91 -4.33 -9.46
CA GLN A 124 16.00 -4.42 -8.33
C GLN A 124 16.53 -3.63 -7.13
N ALA A 125 15.65 -2.86 -6.48
CA ALA A 125 15.91 -2.31 -5.16
C ALA A 125 14.85 -2.83 -4.18
N THR A 126 15.28 -3.53 -3.13
CA THR A 126 14.42 -4.09 -2.07
C THR A 126 14.94 -3.62 -0.73
N LEU A 127 14.54 -2.42 -0.33
CA LEU A 127 15.05 -1.74 0.87
C LEU A 127 13.92 -1.45 1.86
N LEU A 128 14.26 -1.43 3.15
CA LEU A 128 13.38 -0.90 4.18
C LEU A 128 12.98 0.56 3.87
N THR A 129 11.79 0.94 4.33
CA THR A 129 11.31 2.32 4.24
C THR A 129 11.96 3.16 5.35
N PRO A 130 12.53 4.34 5.05
CA PRO A 130 13.07 5.24 6.07
C PRO A 130 12.04 5.68 7.11
N LEU A 131 12.52 6.14 8.26
CA LEU A 131 11.68 6.68 9.33
C LEU A 131 10.92 7.94 8.87
N PRO A 132 9.72 8.22 9.42
CA PRO A 132 9.00 9.44 9.10
C PRO A 132 9.79 10.69 9.53
N PRO A 133 9.57 11.84 8.86
CA PRO A 133 9.99 13.14 9.37
C PRO A 133 9.42 13.44 10.77
N ALA A 134 10.04 14.36 11.50
CA ALA A 134 9.51 14.81 12.78
C ALA A 134 8.07 15.34 12.66
N GLY A 135 7.25 15.10 13.69
CA GLY A 135 5.83 15.48 13.69
C GLY A 135 4.94 14.66 12.76
N HIS A 136 5.45 13.57 12.19
CA HIS A 136 4.70 12.69 11.32
C HIS A 136 4.81 11.23 11.78
N GLU A 137 3.83 10.43 11.37
CA GLU A 137 3.90 8.98 11.40
C GLU A 137 3.91 8.42 9.98
N SER A 138 4.51 7.26 9.79
CA SER A 138 4.49 6.59 8.49
C SER A 138 4.07 5.14 8.56
N HIS A 139 3.44 4.69 7.49
CA HIS A 139 2.91 3.34 7.35
C HIS A 139 3.29 2.78 5.98
N ALA A 140 4.33 1.96 5.95
CA ALA A 140 4.64 1.09 4.81
C ALA A 140 3.70 -0.13 4.83
N LEU A 141 2.58 -0.04 4.07
CA LEU A 141 1.42 -0.93 4.18
C LEU A 141 1.38 -2.03 3.11
N VAL A 142 1.95 -1.74 1.93
CA VAL A 142 2.16 -2.67 0.82
C VAL A 142 3.59 -3.18 0.91
N LYS A 143 3.78 -4.38 1.45
CA LYS A 143 5.08 -5.04 1.57
C LYS A 143 4.95 -6.56 1.59
N GLY A 144 5.95 -7.24 1.02
CA GLY A 144 6.14 -8.69 1.05
C GLY A 144 7.41 -9.07 1.82
N LYS A 145 7.52 -10.33 2.28
CA LYS A 145 8.79 -10.88 2.80
C LYS A 145 9.61 -11.33 1.59
N TYR A 146 10.82 -10.82 1.46
CA TYR A 146 11.79 -11.24 0.44
C TYR A 146 13.00 -11.85 1.14
N GLU A 147 13.31 -13.09 0.78
CA GLU A 147 14.45 -13.84 1.31
C GLU A 147 15.68 -13.60 0.43
N ALA A 148 16.84 -13.56 1.06
CA ALA A 148 18.13 -13.36 0.44
C ALA A 148 19.15 -14.28 1.13
N HIS A 149 19.92 -15.01 0.33
CA HIS A 149 20.95 -15.93 0.85
C HIS A 149 22.33 -15.40 0.48
N VAL A 150 23.19 -15.15 1.46
CA VAL A 150 24.55 -14.63 1.26
C VAL A 150 25.51 -15.31 2.22
N LEU A 151 26.63 -15.83 1.72
CA LEU A 151 27.65 -16.54 2.52
C LEU A 151 27.08 -17.67 3.42
N GLY A 152 25.98 -18.30 2.99
CA GLY A 152 25.30 -19.38 3.73
C GLY A 152 24.25 -18.93 4.75
N ALA A 153 24.12 -17.62 5.03
CA ALA A 153 23.08 -17.07 5.89
C ALA A 153 21.76 -16.87 5.13
N GLU A 154 20.61 -17.15 5.76
CA GLU A 154 19.30 -16.75 5.27
C GLU A 154 18.83 -15.46 5.95
N LEU A 155 18.67 -14.40 5.15
CA LEU A 155 18.19 -13.10 5.61
C LEU A 155 16.87 -12.77 4.92
N SER A 156 16.07 -11.91 5.55
CA SER A 156 14.81 -11.47 4.97
C SER A 156 14.51 -10.01 5.21
N VAL A 157 13.86 -9.37 4.24
CA VAL A 157 13.44 -7.96 4.34
C VAL A 157 11.96 -7.85 4.00
N ARG A 158 11.25 -6.95 4.70
CA ARG A 158 9.83 -6.65 4.44
C ARG A 158 9.69 -5.30 3.75
N ALA A 159 9.64 -5.31 2.42
CA ALA A 159 9.63 -4.11 1.57
C ALA A 159 8.67 -4.26 0.37
N LEU A 160 8.53 -3.21 -0.44
CA LEU A 160 8.02 -3.30 -1.80
C LEU A 160 9.21 -3.11 -2.74
N PRO A 161 9.62 -4.13 -3.52
CA PRO A 161 10.72 -3.96 -4.45
C PRO A 161 10.31 -3.03 -5.58
N MET A 162 11.30 -2.36 -6.17
CA MET A 162 11.16 -1.65 -7.44
C MET A 162 12.20 -2.12 -8.44
N THR A 163 12.00 -1.79 -9.70
CA THR A 163 12.96 -1.97 -10.79
C THR A 163 13.08 -0.64 -11.55
N GLN A 164 14.28 -0.32 -12.05
CA GLN A 164 14.49 0.81 -12.96
C GLN A 164 14.02 0.41 -14.36
N GLN A 165 13.33 1.30 -15.08
CA GLN A 165 12.96 1.02 -16.47
C GLN A 165 14.20 0.85 -17.34
N ASP A 166 14.14 -0.11 -18.24
CA ASP A 166 15.12 -0.32 -19.31
C ASP A 166 14.32 -0.21 -20.59
N GLN A 167 14.44 0.92 -21.28
CA GLN A 167 13.63 1.25 -22.47
C GLN A 167 13.72 0.20 -23.58
N ARG A 168 14.69 -0.72 -23.55
CA ARG A 168 14.80 -1.85 -24.49
C ARG A 168 13.82 -2.97 -24.20
N ILE A 169 13.33 -3.08 -22.96
CA ILE A 169 12.50 -4.19 -22.45
C ILE A 169 11.15 -3.69 -21.91
N GLY A 170 11.12 -2.51 -21.30
CA GLY A 170 9.89 -1.93 -20.78
C GLY A 170 10.08 -0.56 -20.14
N ALA A 171 8.96 0.15 -20.03
CA ALA A 171 8.88 1.51 -19.51
C ALA A 171 8.34 1.54 -18.06
N CYS A 172 8.02 2.74 -17.59
CA CYS A 172 7.46 3.02 -16.25
C CYS A 172 6.22 2.17 -15.91
N ALA A 173 5.33 1.93 -16.89
CA ALA A 173 4.16 1.08 -16.73
C ALA A 173 4.53 -0.37 -16.37
N GLN A 174 5.55 -0.95 -17.04
CA GLN A 174 6.05 -2.27 -16.71
C GLN A 174 6.69 -2.30 -15.32
N ALA A 175 7.47 -1.28 -14.95
CA ALA A 175 8.12 -1.22 -13.65
C ALA A 175 7.11 -1.18 -12.48
N THR A 176 6.03 -0.42 -12.63
CA THR A 176 4.94 -0.37 -11.64
C THR A 176 4.16 -1.69 -11.58
N ILE A 177 3.83 -2.30 -12.72
CA ILE A 177 3.15 -3.62 -12.76
C ILE A 177 4.04 -4.70 -12.16
N TRP A 178 5.35 -4.68 -12.43
CA TRP A 178 6.33 -5.61 -11.87
C TRP A 178 6.36 -5.51 -10.34
N SER A 179 6.42 -4.30 -9.81
CA SER A 179 6.41 -4.04 -8.37
C SER A 179 5.12 -4.57 -7.71
N ALA A 180 3.96 -4.30 -8.33
CA ALA A 180 2.68 -4.82 -7.86
C ALA A 180 2.64 -6.36 -7.92
N GLY A 181 3.07 -6.95 -9.03
CA GLY A 181 3.15 -8.39 -9.24
C GLY A 181 4.04 -9.09 -8.20
N ARG A 182 5.20 -8.51 -7.89
CA ARG A 182 6.10 -8.97 -6.83
C ARG A 182 5.44 -8.97 -5.46
N HIS A 183 4.69 -7.92 -5.11
CA HIS A 183 3.91 -7.87 -3.87
C HIS A 183 2.86 -8.98 -3.82
N PHE A 184 2.08 -9.17 -4.89
CA PHE A 184 1.05 -10.20 -4.94
C PHE A 184 1.64 -11.62 -4.88
N HIS A 185 2.76 -11.85 -5.55
CA HIS A 185 3.48 -13.12 -5.47
C HIS A 185 3.92 -13.41 -4.02
N ALA A 186 4.68 -12.49 -3.41
CA ALA A 186 5.24 -12.68 -2.08
C ALA A 186 4.15 -12.78 -0.98
N ARG A 187 3.15 -11.88 -1.02
CA ARG A 187 2.16 -11.75 0.05
C ARG A 187 0.93 -12.63 -0.14
N HIS A 188 0.52 -12.86 -1.37
CA HIS A 188 -0.76 -13.49 -1.71
C HIS A 188 -0.62 -14.77 -2.55
N LYS A 189 0.62 -15.24 -2.77
CA LYS A 189 0.92 -16.42 -3.60
C LYS A 189 0.34 -16.31 -5.01
N GLY A 190 0.31 -15.09 -5.54
CA GLY A 190 -0.02 -14.83 -6.94
C GLY A 190 1.06 -15.38 -7.88
N PRO A 191 0.79 -15.40 -9.19
CA PRO A 191 1.79 -15.81 -10.18
C PRO A 191 3.01 -14.90 -10.12
N TRP A 192 4.19 -15.49 -10.34
CA TRP A 192 5.40 -14.72 -10.60
C TRP A 192 5.38 -14.28 -12.07
N ILE A 193 5.69 -13.02 -12.34
CA ILE A 193 5.79 -12.47 -13.69
C ILE A 193 7.06 -11.62 -13.80
N SER A 194 7.74 -11.66 -14.95
CA SER A 194 8.90 -10.84 -15.29
C SER A 194 8.46 -9.57 -16.02
N THR A 195 9.39 -8.62 -16.24
CA THR A 195 9.13 -7.47 -17.12
C THR A 195 8.84 -7.89 -18.57
N VAL A 196 9.49 -8.93 -19.07
CA VAL A 196 9.25 -9.50 -20.41
C VAL A 196 7.82 -10.05 -20.50
N GLY A 197 7.41 -10.89 -19.55
CA GLY A 197 6.07 -11.45 -19.51
C GLY A 197 4.98 -10.40 -19.32
N ILE A 198 5.27 -9.28 -18.63
CA ILE A 198 4.39 -8.12 -18.55
C ILE A 198 4.22 -7.48 -19.94
N THR A 199 5.31 -7.21 -20.65
CA THR A 199 5.27 -6.63 -21.99
C THR A 199 4.50 -7.55 -22.95
N GLU A 200 4.78 -8.85 -22.96
CA GLU A 200 4.05 -9.82 -23.78
C GLU A 200 2.55 -9.84 -23.46
N ALA A 201 2.19 -9.89 -22.17
CA ALA A 201 0.79 -9.88 -21.74
C ALA A 201 0.07 -8.57 -22.09
N ALA A 202 0.77 -7.45 -22.06
CA ALA A 202 0.21 -6.17 -22.50
C ALA A 202 -0.11 -6.22 -24.00
N MET A 203 0.84 -6.69 -24.82
CA MET A 203 0.70 -6.70 -26.28
C MET A 203 -0.39 -7.66 -26.81
N MET A 204 -0.78 -8.69 -26.04
CA MET A 204 -1.85 -9.63 -26.45
C MET A 204 -3.22 -8.99 -26.71
N GLN A 205 -3.47 -7.79 -26.17
CA GLN A 205 -4.76 -7.09 -26.27
C GLN A 205 -4.60 -5.63 -26.68
N GLU A 206 -3.46 -5.26 -27.26
CA GLU A 206 -3.24 -3.88 -27.74
C GLU A 206 -3.95 -3.59 -29.06
N PHE A 207 -4.23 -2.31 -29.29
CA PHE A 207 -4.73 -1.85 -30.57
C PHE A 207 -3.61 -1.82 -31.62
N ALA A 208 -3.95 -2.03 -32.89
CA ALA A 208 -3.00 -2.01 -34.00
C ALA A 208 -2.21 -0.68 -34.10
N SER A 209 -2.79 0.43 -33.63
CA SER A 209 -2.14 1.75 -33.59
C SER A 209 -0.94 1.84 -32.63
N VAL A 210 -0.80 0.90 -31.69
CA VAL A 210 0.33 0.82 -30.75
C VAL A 210 1.53 0.09 -31.37
N SER A 211 1.35 -0.54 -32.54
CA SER A 211 2.41 -1.25 -33.26
C SER A 211 3.37 -0.34 -34.04
N SER A 212 3.60 0.89 -33.56
CA SER A 212 4.48 1.88 -34.18
C SER A 212 5.93 1.84 -33.68
N THR A 213 6.24 1.05 -32.65
CA THR A 213 7.56 0.91 -32.02
C THR A 213 8.02 -0.54 -32.06
N ILE A 214 9.30 -0.84 -32.31
CA ILE A 214 9.82 -2.22 -32.36
C ILE A 214 11.03 -2.32 -31.41
N PRO A 215 11.02 -3.23 -30.41
CA PRO A 215 9.94 -4.17 -30.06
C PRO A 215 8.70 -3.47 -29.51
N ASN A 216 7.51 -3.89 -29.96
CA ASN A 216 6.22 -3.29 -29.56
C ASN A 216 6.07 -3.23 -28.04
N GLY A 217 5.70 -2.07 -27.51
CA GLY A 217 5.37 -1.86 -26.10
C GLY A 217 6.57 -1.64 -25.17
N SER A 218 7.80 -1.58 -25.69
CA SER A 218 9.00 -1.30 -24.89
C SER A 218 9.14 0.17 -24.46
N GLU A 219 8.64 1.11 -25.27
CA GLU A 219 8.72 2.56 -25.02
C GLU A 219 7.58 3.11 -24.15
N PHE A 220 6.37 2.54 -24.26
CA PHE A 220 5.21 2.89 -23.43
C PHE A 220 4.17 1.76 -23.45
N LEU A 221 3.26 1.75 -22.46
CA LEU A 221 2.07 0.90 -22.48
C LEU A 221 0.81 1.75 -22.48
N SER A 222 -0.19 1.33 -23.25
CA SER A 222 -1.53 1.92 -23.16
C SER A 222 -2.21 1.49 -21.87
N LEU A 223 -3.26 2.21 -21.47
CA LEU A 223 -4.11 1.81 -20.35
C LEU A 223 -4.70 0.39 -20.55
N ASN A 224 -4.98 0.00 -21.80
CA ASN A 224 -5.46 -1.35 -22.12
C ASN A 224 -4.37 -2.39 -21.92
N GLY A 225 -3.15 -2.13 -22.37
CA GLY A 225 -1.99 -2.99 -22.12
C GLY A 225 -1.73 -3.19 -20.63
N MET A 226 -1.80 -2.11 -19.84
CA MET A 226 -1.64 -2.19 -18.38
C MET A 226 -2.72 -3.08 -17.74
N VAL A 227 -3.99 -2.92 -18.15
CA VAL A 227 -5.11 -3.74 -17.66
C VAL A 227 -4.92 -5.21 -18.06
N SER A 228 -4.48 -5.48 -19.29
CA SER A 228 -4.21 -6.84 -19.78
C SER A 228 -3.11 -7.52 -18.95
N ALA A 229 -1.98 -6.85 -18.76
CA ALA A 229 -0.87 -7.39 -17.97
C ALA A 229 -1.26 -7.68 -16.51
N LEU A 230 -2.02 -6.79 -15.87
CA LEU A 230 -2.51 -7.02 -14.51
C LEU A 230 -3.50 -8.18 -14.41
N ARG A 231 -4.30 -8.46 -15.45
CA ARG A 231 -5.16 -9.64 -15.50
C ARG A 231 -4.34 -10.93 -15.57
N THR A 232 -3.24 -10.94 -16.32
CA THR A 232 -2.28 -12.05 -16.34
C THR A 232 -1.59 -12.24 -14.99
N CYS A 233 -1.40 -11.17 -14.22
CA CYS A 233 -0.98 -11.23 -12.80
C CYS A 233 -2.08 -11.79 -11.86
N GLY A 234 -3.22 -12.24 -12.39
CA GLY A 234 -4.36 -12.76 -11.65
C GLY A 234 -5.10 -11.69 -10.85
N ARG A 235 -5.07 -10.42 -11.27
CA ARG A 235 -5.77 -9.29 -10.64
C ARG A 235 -6.97 -8.83 -11.47
N LYS A 236 -7.86 -8.06 -10.86
CA LYS A 236 -9.01 -7.39 -11.52
C LYS A 236 -8.85 -5.88 -11.37
N PRO A 237 -8.22 -5.18 -12.33
CA PRO A 237 -7.97 -3.75 -12.24
C PRO A 237 -9.27 -2.94 -12.17
N LEU A 238 -9.36 -2.03 -11.21
CA LEU A 238 -10.35 -0.96 -11.15
C LEU A 238 -9.63 0.37 -11.46
N MET A 239 -10.25 1.22 -12.26
CA MET A 239 -9.63 2.45 -12.73
C MET A 239 -10.46 3.66 -12.38
N TYR A 240 -9.78 4.74 -12.00
CA TYR A 240 -10.36 6.08 -11.86
C TYR A 240 -9.51 7.05 -12.66
N MET A 241 -10.12 8.07 -13.24
CA MET A 241 -9.43 9.01 -14.11
C MET A 241 -10.04 10.40 -13.95
N GLY A 242 -9.17 11.41 -13.87
CA GLY A 242 -9.56 12.82 -13.96
C GLY A 242 -9.73 13.24 -15.42
N SER A 243 -10.28 14.44 -15.62
CA SER A 243 -10.36 15.04 -16.96
C SER A 243 -8.96 15.26 -17.53
N MET A 244 -8.67 14.61 -18.67
CA MET A 244 -7.37 14.68 -19.35
C MET A 244 -7.13 16.03 -20.04
N ASN A 245 -8.18 16.84 -20.25
CA ASN A 245 -8.10 18.13 -20.94
C ASN A 245 -7.90 19.33 -19.99
N SER A 246 -7.69 19.06 -18.70
CA SER A 246 -7.52 20.09 -17.67
C SER A 246 -6.19 19.92 -16.94
N ASN A 247 -5.54 21.05 -16.63
CA ASN A 247 -4.32 21.09 -15.84
C ASN A 247 -4.51 22.10 -14.68
N PRO A 248 -4.69 21.64 -13.43
CA PRO A 248 -4.66 20.24 -12.97
C PRO A 248 -5.89 19.42 -13.41
N PRO A 249 -5.82 18.07 -13.36
CA PRO A 249 -6.94 17.19 -13.70
C PRO A 249 -8.16 17.38 -12.80
N VAL A 250 -9.36 17.44 -13.38
CA VAL A 250 -10.63 17.59 -12.62
C VAL A 250 -11.26 16.22 -12.36
N TRP A 251 -11.58 15.92 -11.09
CA TRP A 251 -11.96 14.57 -10.64
C TRP A 251 -13.46 14.36 -10.29
N GLN A 252 -14.40 15.15 -10.83
CA GLN A 252 -15.87 14.95 -10.74
C GLN A 252 -16.42 14.41 -9.39
N GLY A 253 -15.94 14.96 -8.26
CA GLY A 253 -16.38 14.57 -6.90
C GLY A 253 -15.59 13.42 -6.25
N ILE A 254 -14.67 12.78 -6.98
CA ILE A 254 -13.69 11.84 -6.44
C ILE A 254 -12.45 12.63 -5.99
N ARG A 255 -11.88 12.25 -4.86
CA ARG A 255 -10.63 12.81 -4.35
C ARG A 255 -9.53 11.77 -4.51
N PRO A 256 -8.51 11.97 -5.37
CA PRO A 256 -7.46 10.97 -5.60
C PRO A 256 -6.75 10.51 -4.32
N ALA A 257 -6.48 11.45 -3.40
CA ALA A 257 -5.88 11.13 -2.11
C ALA A 257 -6.73 10.14 -1.29
N ASP A 258 -8.06 10.26 -1.30
CA ASP A 258 -8.94 9.31 -0.62
C ASP A 258 -8.86 7.91 -1.24
N VAL A 259 -8.87 7.84 -2.58
CA VAL A 259 -8.79 6.58 -3.32
C VAL A 259 -7.49 5.87 -2.98
N ILE A 260 -6.35 6.58 -3.13
CA ILE A 260 -5.04 6.03 -2.77
C ILE A 260 -5.04 5.60 -1.30
N ASN A 261 -5.62 6.40 -0.40
CA ASN A 261 -5.64 6.09 1.03
C ASN A 261 -6.37 4.77 1.35
N ARG A 262 -7.60 4.58 0.83
CA ARG A 262 -8.40 3.37 1.10
C ARG A 262 -7.72 2.10 0.59
N TYR A 263 -7.18 2.14 -0.62
CA TYR A 263 -6.58 0.95 -1.24
C TYR A 263 -5.18 0.64 -0.68
N VAL A 264 -4.36 1.64 -0.37
CA VAL A 264 -3.07 1.42 0.30
C VAL A 264 -3.27 0.96 1.76
N ASP A 265 -4.31 1.40 2.48
CA ASP A 265 -4.64 0.86 3.81
C ASP A 265 -5.21 -0.57 3.77
N SER A 266 -5.84 -0.92 2.64
CA SER A 266 -6.15 -2.29 2.23
C SER A 266 -4.89 -3.07 1.82
N GLY A 267 -3.75 -2.38 1.67
CA GLY A 267 -2.44 -2.82 1.19
C GLY A 267 -2.52 -3.59 -0.10
N ILE A 268 -3.31 -2.98 -0.97
CA ILE A 268 -3.32 -3.16 -2.39
C ILE A 268 -2.47 -1.99 -2.93
N PRO A 269 -1.39 -2.24 -3.68
CA PRO A 269 -0.64 -1.16 -4.32
C PRO A 269 -1.55 -0.38 -5.27
N VAL A 270 -1.32 0.91 -5.43
CA VAL A 270 -2.04 1.74 -6.39
C VAL A 270 -1.04 2.23 -7.43
N ILE A 271 -1.27 1.90 -8.70
CA ILE A 271 -0.50 2.48 -9.79
C ILE A 271 -1.09 3.86 -10.08
N VAL A 272 -0.23 4.87 -10.06
CA VAL A 272 -0.57 6.28 -10.19
C VAL A 272 -0.02 6.77 -11.52
N GLY A 273 -0.92 7.14 -12.43
CA GLY A 273 -0.59 7.79 -13.68
C GLY A 273 -0.46 9.29 -13.50
N LEU A 274 0.70 9.82 -13.86
CA LEU A 274 1.08 11.22 -13.74
C LEU A 274 1.14 11.87 -15.11
N GLY A 275 0.77 13.14 -15.16
CA GLY A 275 1.06 14.01 -16.30
C GLY A 275 1.35 15.43 -15.87
N ASN A 276 1.35 16.35 -16.85
CA ASN A 276 1.74 17.75 -16.66
C ASN A 276 3.16 17.91 -16.08
N LEU A 277 4.07 17.00 -16.44
CA LEU A 277 5.46 16.98 -15.99
C LEU A 277 6.41 17.76 -16.93
N GLY A 278 5.87 18.49 -17.91
CA GLY A 278 6.67 19.15 -18.95
C GLY A 278 7.21 18.20 -20.03
N ALA A 279 6.72 16.96 -20.06
CA ALA A 279 7.06 15.95 -21.07
C ALA A 279 5.81 15.55 -21.88
N ASP A 280 6.02 15.17 -23.14
CA ASP A 280 4.94 14.74 -24.07
C ASP A 280 4.33 13.38 -23.68
N VAL A 281 5.07 12.57 -22.91
CA VAL A 281 4.65 11.24 -22.44
C VAL A 281 4.40 11.28 -20.93
N GLY A 282 3.27 10.73 -20.49
CA GLY A 282 2.94 10.58 -19.07
C GLY A 282 3.90 9.63 -18.33
N HIS A 283 3.90 9.68 -17.00
CA HIS A 283 4.74 8.83 -16.14
C HIS A 283 3.88 7.96 -15.24
N ALA A 284 4.38 6.80 -14.82
CA ALA A 284 3.67 5.91 -13.90
C ALA A 284 4.53 5.61 -12.67
N VAL A 285 3.95 5.78 -11.48
CA VAL A 285 4.58 5.43 -10.20
C VAL A 285 3.66 4.50 -9.41
N ILE A 286 4.17 3.86 -8.36
CA ILE A 286 3.37 2.92 -7.54
C ILE A 286 3.36 3.34 -6.08
N ALA A 287 2.17 3.66 -5.57
CA ALA A 287 1.94 4.00 -4.17
C ALA A 287 1.85 2.75 -3.30
N SER A 288 2.56 2.77 -2.17
CA SER A 288 2.78 1.61 -1.30
C SER A 288 2.54 1.88 0.20
N GLY A 289 2.52 3.14 0.60
CA GLY A 289 2.38 3.54 1.99
C GLY A 289 1.91 4.98 2.16
N GLN A 290 1.78 5.40 3.41
CA GLN A 290 1.16 6.66 3.81
C GLN A 290 2.02 7.37 4.86
N VAL A 291 2.05 8.69 4.82
CA VAL A 291 2.67 9.55 5.84
C VAL A 291 1.61 10.53 6.34
N PHE A 292 1.29 10.45 7.63
CA PHE A 292 0.28 11.30 8.27
C PHE A 292 0.94 12.34 9.16
N SER A 293 0.40 13.55 9.16
CA SER A 293 0.76 14.58 10.13
C SER A 293 0.14 14.28 11.50
N HIS A 294 0.88 14.55 12.57
CA HIS A 294 0.29 14.62 13.92
C HIS A 294 -0.54 15.89 14.13
N GLN A 295 -0.42 16.87 13.24
CA GLN A 295 -1.25 18.07 13.30
C GLN A 295 -2.67 17.73 12.83
N GLN A 296 -3.65 18.03 13.67
CA GLN A 296 -5.05 17.82 13.34
C GLN A 296 -5.50 18.76 12.20
N PRO A 297 -6.24 18.25 11.20
CA PRO A 297 -6.88 19.07 10.20
C PRO A 297 -7.86 20.07 10.83
N VAL A 298 -7.92 21.28 10.27
CA VAL A 298 -8.90 22.29 10.67
C VAL A 298 -10.27 21.92 10.11
N VAL A 299 -11.28 21.79 10.98
CA VAL A 299 -12.66 21.40 10.63
C VAL A 299 -13.24 22.20 9.47
N ALA A 300 -13.03 23.52 9.46
CA ALA A 300 -13.55 24.42 8.41
C ALA A 300 -13.00 24.12 7.01
N ASN A 301 -11.84 23.44 6.92
CA ASN A 301 -11.19 23.06 5.67
C ASN A 301 -11.48 21.60 5.28
N LEU A 302 -12.25 20.87 6.09
CA LEU A 302 -12.61 19.51 5.78
C LEU A 302 -13.70 19.45 4.71
N PRO A 303 -13.63 18.46 3.81
CA PRO A 303 -14.76 18.14 2.95
C PRO A 303 -15.96 17.66 3.79
N ASN A 304 -17.13 17.61 3.18
CA ASN A 304 -18.22 16.78 3.70
C ASN A 304 -17.76 15.32 3.73
N GLN A 305 -18.15 14.59 4.78
CA GLN A 305 -17.73 13.20 4.99
C GLN A 305 -16.20 13.04 5.00
N PRO A 306 -15.51 13.63 6.00
CA PRO A 306 -14.05 13.60 6.10
C PRO A 306 -13.52 12.17 6.14
N THR A 307 -12.37 11.95 5.51
CA THR A 307 -11.70 10.64 5.54
C THR A 307 -10.36 10.77 6.23
N ARG A 308 -9.78 9.64 6.63
CA ARG A 308 -8.42 9.62 7.19
C ARG A 308 -7.37 10.20 6.23
N ALA A 309 -7.66 10.31 4.93
CA ALA A 309 -6.78 10.99 3.98
C ALA A 309 -6.59 12.48 4.29
N SER A 310 -7.50 13.12 5.04
CA SER A 310 -7.34 14.51 5.50
C SER A 310 -6.10 14.74 6.38
N PHE A 311 -5.57 13.69 7.02
CA PHE A 311 -4.32 13.75 7.79
C PHE A 311 -3.07 13.50 6.93
N CYS A 312 -3.24 13.09 5.66
CA CYS A 312 -2.17 12.55 4.84
C CYS A 312 -1.36 13.70 4.22
N SER A 313 -0.08 13.79 4.60
CA SER A 313 0.86 14.77 4.02
C SER A 313 1.50 14.23 2.74
N ALA A 314 1.80 12.92 2.70
CA ALA A 314 2.42 12.27 1.54
C ALA A 314 2.08 10.78 1.43
N PHE A 315 2.25 10.22 0.25
CA PHE A 315 2.26 8.78 0.01
C PHE A 315 3.67 8.31 -0.31
N TYR A 316 4.05 7.12 0.20
CA TYR A 316 5.27 6.47 -0.28
C TYR A 316 5.03 5.93 -1.69
N VAL A 317 5.90 6.30 -2.63
CA VAL A 317 5.89 5.83 -4.01
C VAL A 317 7.25 5.24 -4.39
N ASN A 318 7.22 4.20 -5.22
CA ASN A 318 8.40 3.81 -5.99
C ASN A 318 8.28 4.42 -7.38
N ASP A 319 9.34 5.08 -7.82
CA ASP A 319 9.46 5.71 -9.13
C ASP A 319 10.69 5.13 -9.82
N ASP A 320 10.51 4.54 -10.99
CA ASP A 320 11.58 3.82 -11.69
C ASP A 320 12.73 4.73 -12.15
N GLN A 321 12.53 6.06 -12.15
CA GLN A 321 13.55 7.05 -12.49
C GLN A 321 14.12 7.75 -11.25
N GLN A 322 13.40 7.77 -10.12
CA GLN A 322 13.81 8.54 -8.94
C GLN A 322 14.23 7.65 -7.75
N GLY A 323 13.74 6.42 -7.66
CA GLY A 323 14.10 5.47 -6.61
C GLY A 323 12.94 5.00 -5.73
N PRO A 324 13.23 4.17 -4.71
CA PRO A 324 12.21 3.52 -3.90
C PRO A 324 11.78 4.39 -2.73
N ASN A 325 10.56 4.20 -2.22
CA ASN A 325 10.08 4.80 -0.97
C ASN A 325 10.11 6.34 -0.91
N LEU A 326 9.97 7.02 -2.05
CA LEU A 326 9.90 8.49 -2.08
C LEU A 326 8.57 8.98 -1.52
N ARG A 327 8.57 10.13 -0.85
CA ARG A 327 7.38 10.81 -0.36
C ARG A 327 6.80 11.69 -1.45
N MET A 328 5.77 11.21 -2.14
CA MET A 328 4.96 12.02 -3.03
C MET A 328 3.97 12.84 -2.19
N PRO A 329 4.12 14.18 -2.10
CA PRO A 329 3.25 14.99 -1.28
C PRO A 329 1.84 15.02 -1.85
N VAL A 330 0.84 15.16 -0.97
CA VAL A 330 -0.55 15.35 -1.41
C VAL A 330 -0.71 16.70 -2.09
N ARG A 331 -0.20 17.75 -1.43
CA ARG A 331 -0.22 19.14 -1.92
C ARG A 331 1.16 19.55 -2.44
N ALA A 332 1.19 20.24 -3.56
CA ALA A 332 2.44 20.82 -4.07
C ALA A 332 3.06 21.79 -3.06
N GLY A 333 4.38 21.73 -2.89
CA GLY A 333 5.13 22.59 -1.96
C GLY A 333 5.12 22.15 -0.50
N ASP A 334 4.54 20.99 -0.17
CA ASP A 334 4.68 20.42 1.17
C ASP A 334 6.15 20.08 1.48
N VAL A 335 6.62 20.52 2.65
CA VAL A 335 8.03 20.43 3.07
C VAL A 335 8.55 19.02 3.20
N ILE A 336 7.67 18.02 3.39
CA ILE A 336 8.09 16.62 3.49
C ILE A 336 8.20 15.92 2.12
N GLY A 337 7.78 16.58 1.04
CA GLY A 337 7.76 16.04 -0.31
C GLY A 337 9.16 15.85 -0.88
N GLU A 338 9.38 14.72 -1.55
CA GLU A 338 10.64 14.35 -2.19
C GLU A 338 10.54 14.28 -3.72
N THR A 339 9.34 14.49 -4.27
CA THR A 339 9.06 14.43 -5.70
C THR A 339 8.73 15.81 -6.24
N THR A 340 9.02 16.03 -7.52
CA THR A 340 8.66 17.26 -8.25
C THR A 340 7.17 17.35 -8.59
N TYR A 341 6.42 16.27 -8.38
CA TYR A 341 5.00 16.13 -8.62
C TYR A 341 4.23 15.88 -7.32
N SER A 342 2.94 16.20 -7.32
CA SER A 342 2.05 15.98 -6.17
C SER A 342 0.72 15.36 -6.58
N VAL A 343 -0.04 14.85 -5.60
CA VAL A 343 -1.36 14.24 -5.85
C VAL A 343 -2.31 15.22 -6.51
N ASP A 344 -2.43 16.43 -5.95
CA ASP A 344 -3.44 17.40 -6.35
C ASP A 344 -3.16 18.05 -7.73
N THR A 345 -1.90 18.01 -8.19
CA THR A 345 -1.48 18.68 -9.42
C THR A 345 -1.26 17.75 -10.61
N ASN A 346 -0.74 16.55 -10.37
CA ASN A 346 -0.18 15.72 -11.45
C ASN A 346 -0.92 14.40 -11.68
N VAL A 347 -1.74 13.93 -10.74
CA VAL A 347 -2.41 12.62 -10.85
C VAL A 347 -3.55 12.68 -11.87
N GLN A 348 -3.38 11.96 -12.98
CA GLN A 348 -4.33 11.86 -14.08
C GLN A 348 -5.22 10.63 -13.98
N PHE A 349 -4.65 9.49 -13.57
CA PHE A 349 -5.43 8.25 -13.39
C PHE A 349 -4.85 7.38 -12.27
N LEU A 350 -5.68 6.47 -11.77
CA LEU A 350 -5.34 5.50 -10.75
C LEU A 350 -5.77 4.11 -11.23
N ILE A 351 -4.88 3.12 -11.12
CA ILE A 351 -5.18 1.70 -11.38
C ILE A 351 -4.99 0.90 -10.10
N ILE A 352 -6.06 0.27 -9.65
CA ILE A 352 -6.12 -0.51 -8.42
C ILE A 352 -6.21 -2.00 -8.80
N PRO A 353 -5.17 -2.82 -8.59
CA PRO A 353 -5.18 -4.23 -8.95
C PRO A 353 -5.88 -5.06 -7.87
N LEU A 354 -7.22 -5.09 -7.91
CA LEU A 354 -8.02 -5.76 -6.89
C LEU A 354 -7.81 -7.29 -6.90
N PRO A 355 -7.94 -7.95 -5.73
CA PRO A 355 -8.08 -9.40 -5.67
C PRO A 355 -9.29 -9.89 -6.47
N ASP A 356 -9.21 -11.14 -6.90
CA ASP A 356 -10.38 -11.83 -7.44
C ASP A 356 -11.52 -11.87 -6.40
N LYS A 357 -12.77 -11.79 -6.89
CA LYS A 357 -14.02 -11.74 -6.10
C LYS A 357 -14.35 -10.43 -5.38
N VAL A 358 -13.54 -9.38 -5.48
CA VAL A 358 -13.93 -8.05 -5.01
C VAL A 358 -14.69 -7.34 -6.13
N PHE A 359 -16.00 -7.16 -5.96
CA PHE A 359 -16.89 -6.57 -6.97
C PHE A 359 -17.48 -5.23 -6.56
N LEU A 360 -17.47 -4.90 -5.26
CA LEU A 360 -17.88 -3.60 -4.74
C LEU A 360 -16.65 -2.69 -4.54
N PRO A 361 -16.60 -1.48 -5.13
CA PRO A 361 -15.55 -0.50 -4.85
C PRO A 361 -15.58 0.04 -3.41
N ALA A 362 -14.44 0.52 -2.93
CA ALA A 362 -14.30 1.03 -1.57
C ALA A 362 -15.14 2.30 -1.33
N GLU A 363 -15.25 3.16 -2.34
CA GLU A 363 -16.01 4.41 -2.31
C GLU A 363 -17.49 4.11 -2.11
N LYS A 364 -18.02 3.11 -2.81
CA LYS A 364 -19.42 2.71 -2.67
C LYS A 364 -19.70 2.08 -1.31
N ALA A 365 -18.78 1.27 -0.79
CA ALA A 365 -18.90 0.71 0.54
C ALA A 365 -18.88 1.81 1.63
N GLU A 366 -18.01 2.80 1.50
CA GLU A 366 -17.93 3.93 2.43
C GLU A 366 -19.19 4.82 2.36
N LEU A 367 -19.75 5.06 1.16
CA LEU A 367 -21.02 5.76 1.01
C LEU A 367 -22.16 5.04 1.75
N PHE A 368 -22.23 3.71 1.68
CA PHE A 368 -23.22 2.95 2.47
C PHE A 368 -22.99 3.07 3.98
N ALA A 369 -21.73 3.14 4.41
CA ALA A 369 -21.40 3.33 5.81
C ALA A 369 -21.80 4.73 6.32
N TRP A 370 -21.53 5.77 5.53
CA TRP A 370 -21.95 7.15 5.84
C TRP A 370 -23.47 7.30 5.87
N ASP A 371 -24.19 6.64 4.96
CA ASP A 371 -25.66 6.63 4.93
C ASP A 371 -26.25 6.00 6.20
N LEU A 372 -25.71 4.87 6.65
CA LEU A 372 -26.10 4.25 7.92
C LEU A 372 -25.78 5.13 9.12
N LEU A 373 -24.61 5.77 9.13
CA LEU A 373 -24.21 6.66 10.21
C LEU A 373 -25.10 7.91 10.27
N SER A 374 -25.46 8.48 9.13
CA SER A 374 -26.40 9.62 9.03
C SER A 374 -27.79 9.22 9.53
N THR A 375 -28.26 8.04 9.15
CA THR A 375 -29.53 7.47 9.64
C THR A 375 -29.52 7.25 11.16
N TYR A 376 -28.42 6.71 11.71
CA TYR A 376 -28.22 6.59 13.16
C TYR A 376 -28.31 7.96 13.83
N SER A 377 -27.58 8.96 13.33
CA SER A 377 -27.58 10.32 13.88
C SER A 377 -28.97 10.95 13.90
N ALA A 378 -29.74 10.80 12.82
CA ALA A 378 -31.09 11.34 12.71
C ALA A 378 -32.09 10.65 13.65
N SER A 379 -31.89 9.35 13.93
CA SER A 379 -32.76 8.57 14.82
C SER A 379 -32.36 8.63 16.30
N TRP A 380 -31.15 9.11 16.61
CA TRP A 380 -30.61 9.14 17.96
C TRP A 380 -31.52 9.80 19.01
N PRO A 381 -32.13 10.98 18.78
CA PRO A 381 -33.03 11.58 19.77
C PRO A 381 -34.21 10.69 20.15
N GLY A 382 -34.82 10.02 19.16
CA GLY A 382 -35.92 9.09 19.39
C GLY A 382 -35.47 7.80 20.08
N MET A 383 -34.27 7.31 19.76
CA MET A 383 -33.68 6.15 20.43
C MET A 383 -33.45 6.42 21.91
N LYS A 384 -32.89 7.58 22.26
CA LYS A 384 -32.72 7.99 23.66
C LYS A 384 -34.05 8.01 24.42
N GLN A 385 -35.08 8.60 23.83
CA GLN A 385 -36.40 8.67 24.46
C GLN A 385 -37.02 7.28 24.68
N ASN A 386 -36.93 6.40 23.68
CA ASN A 386 -37.59 5.09 23.70
C ASN A 386 -36.85 4.06 24.55
N TYR A 387 -35.54 4.22 24.75
CA TYR A 387 -34.67 3.23 25.39
C TYR A 387 -33.81 3.80 26.52
N ALA A 388 -34.21 4.93 27.13
CA ALA A 388 -33.47 5.60 28.21
C ALA A 388 -33.05 4.64 29.34
N ALA A 389 -33.93 3.70 29.72
CA ALA A 389 -33.66 2.72 30.77
C ALA A 389 -32.67 1.60 30.36
N ASN A 390 -32.33 1.49 29.07
CA ASN A 390 -31.54 0.40 28.51
C ASN A 390 -30.17 0.84 27.96
N LEU A 391 -29.94 2.15 27.74
CA LEU A 391 -28.71 2.63 27.09
C LEU A 391 -27.52 2.69 28.06
N GLY A 392 -27.74 3.01 29.33
CA GLY A 392 -26.64 3.14 30.31
C GLY A 392 -25.57 4.12 29.83
N ALA A 393 -24.29 3.74 29.90
CA ALA A 393 -23.18 4.60 29.45
C ALA A 393 -23.17 4.89 27.92
N SER A 394 -23.92 4.11 27.12
CA SER A 394 -24.06 4.36 25.68
C SER A 394 -24.70 5.70 25.36
N GLU A 395 -25.55 6.24 26.25
CA GLU A 395 -26.24 7.51 26.01
C GLU A 395 -25.25 8.69 25.93
N ALA A 396 -24.35 8.79 26.91
CA ALA A 396 -23.33 9.84 26.94
C ALA A 396 -22.37 9.74 25.74
N LEU A 397 -21.96 8.50 25.40
CA LEU A 397 -21.07 8.25 24.25
C LEU A 397 -21.76 8.58 22.92
N GLY A 398 -23.05 8.26 22.77
CA GLY A 398 -23.82 8.57 21.59
C GLY A 398 -24.05 10.07 21.42
N ASP A 399 -24.31 10.80 22.52
CA ASP A 399 -24.43 12.27 22.51
C ASP A 399 -23.15 12.96 22.07
N GLU A 400 -21.99 12.56 22.62
CA GLU A 400 -20.69 13.06 22.19
C GLU A 400 -20.46 12.79 20.70
N PHE A 401 -20.67 11.55 20.27
CA PHE A 401 -20.36 11.15 18.90
C PHE A 401 -21.28 11.79 17.86
N VAL A 402 -22.58 11.95 18.16
CA VAL A 402 -23.54 12.65 17.29
C VAL A 402 -23.24 14.14 17.21
N ALA A 403 -22.81 14.77 18.31
CA ALA A 403 -22.39 16.17 18.30
C ALA A 403 -21.16 16.38 17.40
N GLU A 404 -20.15 15.52 17.52
CA GLU A 404 -18.96 15.55 16.65
C GLU A 404 -19.31 15.32 15.18
N LEU A 405 -20.27 14.43 14.90
CA LEU A 405 -20.76 14.21 13.54
C LEU A 405 -21.45 15.46 12.98
N GLY A 406 -22.30 16.12 13.77
CA GLY A 406 -22.94 17.40 13.42
C GLY A 406 -21.94 18.53 13.17
N ASN A 407 -20.79 18.50 13.83
CA ASN A 407 -19.69 19.44 13.65
C ASN A 407 -18.76 19.10 12.47
N ASN A 408 -19.07 18.08 11.66
CA ASN A 408 -18.21 17.57 10.60
C ASN A 408 -16.81 17.15 11.12
N ALA A 409 -16.74 16.68 12.37
CA ALA A 409 -15.53 16.28 13.07
C ALA A 409 -15.38 14.75 13.20
N VAL A 410 -16.25 13.98 12.55
CA VAL A 410 -16.11 12.51 12.41
C VAL A 410 -15.39 12.17 11.11
N VAL A 411 -14.47 11.21 11.20
CA VAL A 411 -13.57 10.80 10.13
C VAL A 411 -13.79 9.32 9.82
N ALA A 412 -13.92 9.00 8.53
CA ALA A 412 -14.00 7.62 8.06
C ALA A 412 -12.63 7.03 7.70
N ARG A 413 -12.44 5.75 8.01
CA ARG A 413 -11.35 4.92 7.51
C ARG A 413 -11.93 3.64 6.92
N THR A 414 -11.85 3.51 5.59
CA THR A 414 -12.32 2.32 4.88
C THR A 414 -11.18 1.44 4.39
N TYR A 415 -11.26 0.15 4.64
CA TYR A 415 -10.27 -0.82 4.17
C TYR A 415 -10.89 -2.20 3.86
N LEU A 416 -10.24 -2.94 2.97
CA LEU A 416 -10.54 -4.33 2.66
C LEU A 416 -9.86 -5.25 3.67
N THR A 417 -10.57 -6.28 4.11
CA THR A 417 -9.99 -7.37 4.89
C THR A 417 -10.73 -8.69 4.62
N TYR A 418 -10.17 -9.80 5.11
CA TYR A 418 -10.92 -11.04 5.15
C TYR A 418 -12.00 -10.99 6.23
N GLY A 419 -13.19 -11.52 5.95
CA GLY A 419 -14.31 -11.55 6.89
C GLY A 419 -13.93 -12.20 8.23
N TRP A 420 -13.20 -13.33 8.18
CA TRP A 420 -12.71 -13.99 9.38
C TRP A 420 -11.71 -13.15 10.18
N LYS A 421 -10.84 -12.36 9.52
CA LYS A 421 -9.88 -11.47 10.20
C LYS A 421 -10.57 -10.29 10.86
N TYR A 422 -11.61 -9.76 10.22
CA TYR A 422 -12.46 -8.75 10.85
C TYR A 422 -13.08 -9.34 12.13
N LYS A 423 -13.77 -10.48 12.03
CA LYS A 423 -14.41 -11.13 13.18
C LYS A 423 -13.42 -11.46 14.30
N HIS A 424 -12.27 -12.03 13.95
CA HIS A 424 -11.20 -12.37 14.91
C HIS A 424 -10.76 -11.17 15.74
N ARG A 425 -10.57 -10.01 15.09
CA ARG A 425 -10.13 -8.79 15.77
C ARG A 425 -11.25 -8.18 16.57
N LEU A 426 -12.44 -8.02 16.00
CA LEU A 426 -13.55 -7.40 16.71
C LEU A 426 -13.84 -8.09 18.04
N LEU A 427 -13.84 -9.42 18.07
CA LEU A 427 -14.07 -10.23 19.28
C LEU A 427 -12.97 -10.14 20.35
N ARG A 428 -11.84 -9.51 20.05
CA ARG A 428 -10.73 -9.23 20.97
C ARG A 428 -10.62 -7.75 21.31
N ASN A 429 -11.56 -6.95 20.82
CA ASN A 429 -11.59 -5.53 21.10
C ASN A 429 -12.41 -5.28 22.38
N ARG A 430 -12.42 -4.04 22.84
CA ARG A 430 -13.12 -3.64 24.07
C ARG A 430 -14.62 -3.36 23.85
N LEU A 431 -15.27 -4.07 22.94
CA LEU A 431 -16.73 -3.97 22.75
C LEU A 431 -17.48 -4.82 23.78
N THR A 432 -18.78 -4.57 23.93
CA THR A 432 -19.64 -5.31 24.85
C THR A 432 -19.86 -6.75 24.39
N ASP A 433 -20.15 -7.65 25.32
CA ASP A 433 -20.46 -9.05 25.00
C ASP A 433 -21.71 -9.19 24.11
N ALA A 434 -22.65 -8.25 24.21
CA ALA A 434 -23.80 -8.16 23.31
C ALA A 434 -23.35 -7.94 21.85
N THR A 435 -22.50 -6.93 21.62
CA THR A 435 -21.95 -6.64 20.28
C THR A 435 -21.07 -7.79 19.79
N HIS A 436 -20.25 -8.40 20.66
CA HIS A 436 -19.48 -9.60 20.33
C HIS A 436 -20.37 -10.77 19.92
N ALA A 437 -21.45 -11.04 20.64
CA ALA A 437 -22.38 -12.13 20.32
C ALA A 437 -23.02 -11.95 18.93
N LEU A 438 -23.43 -10.71 18.61
CA LEU A 438 -23.98 -10.37 17.30
C LEU A 438 -22.94 -10.57 16.19
N ALA A 439 -21.76 -9.98 16.33
CA ALA A 439 -20.70 -10.08 15.32
C ALA A 439 -20.17 -11.51 15.14
N ARG A 440 -20.08 -12.30 16.22
CA ARG A 440 -19.69 -13.72 16.17
C ARG A 440 -20.65 -14.50 15.28
N SER A 441 -21.93 -14.24 15.43
CA SER A 441 -23.00 -14.97 14.73
C SER A 441 -23.32 -14.40 13.34
N THR A 442 -22.86 -13.20 12.99
CA THR A 442 -22.94 -12.65 11.62
C THR A 442 -22.12 -13.49 10.65
N GLU A 443 -22.75 -14.00 9.59
CA GLU A 443 -22.07 -14.67 8.49
C GLU A 443 -21.35 -13.63 7.63
N LEU A 444 -20.12 -13.94 7.23
CA LEU A 444 -19.29 -13.00 6.46
C LEU A 444 -18.68 -13.69 5.26
N PRO A 445 -18.69 -13.04 4.09
CA PRO A 445 -18.03 -13.54 2.89
C PRO A 445 -16.51 -13.50 3.06
N ARG A 446 -15.79 -14.02 2.07
CA ARG A 446 -14.32 -14.04 2.09
C ARG A 446 -13.75 -12.64 2.27
N PHE A 447 -14.27 -11.65 1.57
CA PHE A 447 -13.80 -10.27 1.60
C PHE A 447 -14.92 -9.34 2.05
N VAL A 448 -14.58 -8.45 2.99
CA VAL A 448 -15.48 -7.40 3.47
C VAL A 448 -14.75 -6.07 3.46
N TRP A 449 -15.49 -5.02 3.13
CA TRP A 449 -15.11 -3.65 3.42
C TRP A 449 -15.51 -3.34 4.86
N VAL A 450 -14.58 -2.76 5.62
CA VAL A 450 -14.87 -2.23 6.95
C VAL A 450 -14.60 -0.75 6.90
N THR A 451 -15.61 0.04 7.26
CA THR A 451 -15.49 1.48 7.48
C THR A 451 -15.55 1.73 8.98
N GLU A 452 -14.43 2.18 9.55
CA GLU A 452 -14.33 2.62 10.94
C GLU A 452 -14.58 4.14 11.00
N PHE A 453 -15.33 4.59 12.01
CA PHE A 453 -15.59 5.99 12.29
C PHE A 453 -15.04 6.39 13.66
N GLY A 454 -14.32 7.49 13.70
CA GLY A 454 -13.78 8.08 14.91
C GLY A 454 -13.74 9.60 14.79
N THR A 455 -13.59 10.29 15.91
CA THR A 455 -13.49 11.76 15.91
C THR A 455 -12.14 12.23 15.38
N LEU A 456 -12.05 13.49 14.95
CA LEU A 456 -10.80 14.14 14.56
C LEU A 456 -9.74 14.04 15.66
N THR A 457 -10.14 14.32 16.90
CA THR A 457 -9.27 14.23 18.07
C THR A 457 -8.72 12.82 18.24
N SER A 458 -9.61 11.84 18.11
CA SER A 458 -9.27 10.43 18.22
C SER A 458 -8.29 9.97 17.15
N PHE A 459 -8.54 10.28 15.86
CA PHE A 459 -7.62 9.90 14.78
C PHE A 459 -6.31 10.70 14.81
N GLY A 460 -6.33 11.92 15.35
CA GLY A 460 -5.17 12.80 15.46
C GLY A 460 -4.26 12.51 16.65
N ALA A 461 -4.58 11.53 17.51
CA ALA A 461 -3.70 11.20 18.62
C ALA A 461 -2.34 10.67 18.09
N PRO A 462 -1.20 11.23 18.54
CA PRO A 462 0.12 10.84 18.04
C PRO A 462 0.43 9.36 18.32
N LEU A 463 -0.03 8.87 19.46
CA LEU A 463 0.17 7.48 19.87
C LEU A 463 -0.99 6.64 19.38
N MET A 464 -0.68 5.56 18.68
CA MET A 464 -1.70 4.68 18.07
C MET A 464 -2.67 4.09 19.09
N PHE A 465 -2.21 3.87 20.33
CA PHE A 465 -2.97 3.31 21.43
C PHE A 465 -3.91 4.30 22.10
N ASP A 466 -3.83 5.59 21.77
CA ASP A 466 -4.77 6.62 22.22
C ASP A 466 -5.93 6.81 21.23
N ARG A 467 -5.83 6.23 20.03
CA ARG A 467 -6.86 6.33 19.00
C ARG A 467 -8.05 5.44 19.30
N ARG A 468 -9.25 5.93 18.98
CA ARG A 468 -10.56 5.33 19.29
C ARG A 468 -11.53 5.36 18.11
N ILE A 469 -12.23 4.26 17.92
CA ILE A 469 -13.35 4.11 16.99
C ILE A 469 -14.64 4.08 17.82
N PHE A 470 -15.66 4.72 17.30
CA PHE A 470 -16.97 4.87 17.96
C PHE A 470 -18.04 4.08 17.22
N ALA A 471 -17.92 3.99 15.89
CA ALA A 471 -18.83 3.24 15.05
C ALA A 471 -18.08 2.51 13.93
N HIS A 472 -18.67 1.45 13.40
CA HIS A 472 -18.19 0.84 12.17
C HIS A 472 -19.30 0.18 11.37
N CYS A 473 -19.08 0.09 10.06
CA CYS A 473 -19.91 -0.65 9.13
C CYS A 473 -19.12 -1.73 8.42
N VAL A 474 -19.74 -2.89 8.21
CA VAL A 474 -19.22 -4.01 7.43
C VAL A 474 -20.09 -4.20 6.21
N VAL A 475 -19.46 -4.12 5.03
CA VAL A 475 -20.11 -4.28 3.74
C VAL A 475 -19.48 -5.44 2.99
N ASP A 476 -20.31 -6.25 2.35
CA ASP A 476 -19.90 -7.34 1.46
C ASP A 476 -19.13 -6.79 0.26
N ALA A 477 -17.82 -7.08 0.20
CA ALA A 477 -16.99 -6.65 -0.91
C ALA A 477 -17.22 -7.50 -2.17
N THR A 478 -17.88 -8.65 -2.03
CA THR A 478 -18.21 -9.62 -3.07
C THR A 478 -19.62 -9.43 -3.65
N ALA A 479 -20.39 -8.47 -3.13
CA ALA A 479 -21.70 -8.14 -3.65
C ALA A 479 -21.60 -7.20 -4.87
N LYS A 480 -22.13 -7.63 -6.02
CA LYS A 480 -22.28 -6.77 -7.20
C LYS A 480 -23.73 -6.36 -7.37
N ASN A 481 -24.00 -5.05 -7.42
CA ASN A 481 -25.34 -4.49 -7.68
C ASN A 481 -26.45 -4.90 -6.69
N MET A 482 -26.09 -5.31 -5.47
CA MET A 482 -27.06 -5.72 -4.44
C MET A 482 -27.57 -4.54 -3.60
N GLY A 483 -27.21 -3.29 -3.94
CA GLY A 483 -27.66 -2.10 -3.22
C GLY A 483 -27.43 -2.22 -1.70
N GLU A 484 -28.48 -1.91 -0.94
CA GLU A 484 -28.46 -1.98 0.51
C GLU A 484 -28.13 -3.38 1.03
N ASP A 485 -28.56 -4.46 0.37
CA ASP A 485 -28.35 -5.85 0.82
C ASP A 485 -26.87 -6.21 1.01
N SER A 486 -25.96 -5.40 0.49
CA SER A 486 -24.52 -5.52 0.72
C SER A 486 -24.10 -5.17 2.16
N ARG A 487 -24.93 -4.46 2.96
CA ARG A 487 -24.58 -4.07 4.34
C ARG A 487 -24.86 -5.24 5.28
N LEU A 488 -23.83 -5.73 5.95
CA LEU A 488 -23.89 -6.97 6.76
C LEU A 488 -24.03 -6.67 8.25
N PHE A 489 -23.29 -5.69 8.73
CA PHE A 489 -23.21 -5.34 10.15
C PHE A 489 -22.93 -3.84 10.32
N PHE A 490 -23.58 -3.21 11.28
CA PHE A 490 -23.33 -1.84 11.69
C PHE A 490 -23.36 -1.77 13.21
N HIS A 491 -22.43 -1.03 13.79
CA HIS A 491 -22.39 -0.72 15.21
C HIS A 491 -22.08 0.76 15.38
N ALA A 492 -22.78 1.40 16.30
CA ALA A 492 -22.55 2.74 16.81
C ALA A 492 -22.97 2.75 18.30
N PRO A 493 -22.61 3.78 19.10
CA PRO A 493 -22.96 3.80 20.51
C PRO A 493 -24.47 3.56 20.72
N GLY A 494 -24.83 2.54 21.50
CA GLY A 494 -26.23 2.26 21.80
C GLY A 494 -26.97 1.41 20.76
N LEU A 495 -26.36 1.12 19.61
CA LEU A 495 -27.03 0.47 18.48
C LEU A 495 -26.14 -0.54 17.76
N ALA A 496 -26.69 -1.74 17.54
CA ALA A 496 -26.15 -2.67 16.54
C ALA A 496 -27.24 -3.08 15.56
N ILE A 497 -26.92 -3.06 14.26
CA ILE A 497 -27.77 -3.60 13.19
C ILE A 497 -27.05 -4.77 12.57
N ARG A 498 -27.76 -5.88 12.40
CA ARG A 498 -27.25 -7.06 11.74
C ARG A 498 -28.22 -7.53 10.66
N ARG A 499 -27.67 -8.05 9.57
CA ARG A 499 -28.41 -8.85 8.59
C ARG A 499 -28.07 -10.33 8.65
N SER A 500 -29.06 -11.16 8.39
CA SER A 500 -28.93 -12.62 8.33
C SER A 500 -29.88 -13.22 7.31
N HIS A 501 -29.52 -14.38 6.77
CA HIS A 501 -30.45 -15.21 6.00
C HIS A 501 -31.59 -15.70 6.89
N ASP A 502 -32.76 -15.89 6.29
CA ASP A 502 -33.86 -16.63 6.92
C ASP A 502 -33.72 -18.12 6.60
N PRO A 503 -33.47 -19.00 7.58
CA PRO A 503 -33.44 -20.43 7.31
C PRO A 503 -34.78 -20.97 6.77
N ALA A 504 -35.89 -20.29 7.06
CA ALA A 504 -37.22 -20.65 6.56
C ALA A 504 -37.48 -20.15 5.13
N ASP A 505 -36.75 -19.14 4.65
CA ASP A 505 -36.80 -18.63 3.28
C ASP A 505 -35.39 -18.33 2.76
N PRO A 506 -34.63 -19.38 2.37
CA PRO A 506 -33.21 -19.22 1.99
C PRO A 506 -32.97 -18.34 0.76
N ASN A 507 -34.00 -18.13 -0.08
CA ASN A 507 -33.93 -17.33 -1.30
C ASN A 507 -34.60 -15.94 -1.14
N GLY A 508 -35.20 -15.67 0.03
CA GLY A 508 -35.86 -14.41 0.34
C GLY A 508 -34.89 -13.28 0.70
N PRO A 509 -35.44 -12.07 0.98
CA PRO A 509 -34.63 -10.94 1.42
C PRO A 509 -33.97 -11.21 2.77
N TYR A 510 -32.88 -10.49 3.06
CA TYR A 510 -32.25 -10.56 4.37
C TYR A 510 -33.21 -10.12 5.48
N LYS A 511 -33.19 -10.85 6.60
CA LYS A 511 -33.75 -10.37 7.86
C LYS A 511 -32.80 -9.34 8.46
N GLN A 512 -33.32 -8.16 8.77
CA GLN A 512 -32.61 -7.14 9.51
C GLN A 512 -33.08 -7.13 10.96
N ALA A 513 -32.14 -7.21 11.90
CA ALA A 513 -32.39 -7.07 13.32
C ALA A 513 -31.68 -5.82 13.84
N VAL A 514 -32.40 -5.05 14.66
CA VAL A 514 -31.89 -3.86 15.35
C VAL A 514 -31.83 -4.19 16.83
N HIS A 515 -30.67 -3.94 17.45
CA HIS A 515 -30.39 -4.26 18.83
C HIS A 515 -29.94 -3.01 19.56
N VAL A 516 -30.56 -2.74 20.72
CA VAL A 516 -30.11 -1.72 21.66
C VAL A 516 -28.94 -2.29 22.46
N ILE A 517 -27.85 -1.53 22.55
CA ILE A 517 -26.63 -1.95 23.23
C ILE A 517 -26.41 -1.05 24.45
N ALA A 518 -26.43 -1.65 25.64
CA ALA A 518 -26.13 -0.94 26.88
C ALA A 518 -24.61 -0.82 27.07
N ASP A 519 -24.19 0.26 27.72
CA ASP A 519 -22.83 0.44 28.25
C ASP A 519 -21.71 0.28 27.20
N ASP A 520 -21.95 0.76 25.98
CA ASP A 520 -20.94 0.82 24.94
C ASP A 520 -19.79 1.76 25.33
N GLN A 521 -18.62 1.44 24.80
CA GLN A 521 -17.44 2.27 24.86
C GLN A 521 -16.80 2.37 23.48
N SER A 522 -16.08 3.46 23.23
CA SER A 522 -15.21 3.55 22.05
C SER A 522 -14.16 2.42 22.11
N TYR A 523 -13.54 2.02 20.99
CA TYR A 523 -12.67 0.84 20.91
C TYR A 523 -11.47 1.04 19.97
N TYR A 524 -10.54 0.10 19.91
CA TYR A 524 -9.28 0.31 19.18
C TYR A 524 -9.46 0.19 17.66
N PRO A 525 -8.80 1.06 16.85
CA PRO A 525 -8.79 0.94 15.40
C PRO A 525 -7.94 -0.24 14.95
N LYS A 526 -8.18 -0.75 13.74
CA LYS A 526 -7.30 -1.76 13.13
C LYS A 526 -5.83 -1.29 13.08
N LEU A 527 -4.92 -2.15 13.55
CA LEU A 527 -3.51 -2.07 13.20
C LEU A 527 -3.17 -3.09 12.10
N ARG A 528 -2.72 -2.64 10.93
CA ARG A 528 -2.37 -3.54 9.83
C ARG A 528 -1.10 -4.34 10.21
N GLY A 529 -1.21 -5.67 10.18
CA GLY A 529 -0.09 -6.56 10.50
C GLY A 529 -0.17 -7.16 11.90
N ASN A 530 -0.99 -6.58 12.79
CA ASN A 530 -1.36 -7.20 14.06
C ASN A 530 -2.72 -7.91 13.90
N ILE A 531 -2.84 -9.09 14.50
CA ILE A 531 -4.08 -9.88 14.55
C ILE A 531 -4.80 -9.75 15.90
N ASP A 532 -4.14 -9.07 16.83
CA ASP A 532 -4.45 -8.96 18.25
C ASP A 532 -4.36 -7.47 18.64
N PHE A 533 -5.07 -7.07 19.69
CA PHE A 533 -4.88 -5.80 20.37
C PHE A 533 -3.90 -5.92 21.55
N ALA A 534 -3.23 -7.05 21.73
CA ALA A 534 -2.14 -7.21 22.69
C ALA A 534 -1.04 -6.18 22.45
N GLY A 535 -0.81 -5.34 23.47
CA GLY A 535 0.10 -4.19 23.40
C GLY A 535 -0.58 -2.86 23.07
N TYR A 536 -1.90 -2.83 22.85
CA TYR A 536 -2.72 -1.62 22.97
C TYR A 536 -3.04 -1.29 24.43
#